data_AF-A0A1B7MEH6-F1
#
_entry.id   AF-A0A1B7MEH6-F1
#
_cell.length_a   1.000
_cell.length_b   1.000
_cell.length_c   1.000
_cell.angle_alpha   90.00
_cell.angle_beta   90.00
_cell.angle_gamma   90.00
#
_symmetry.space_group_name_H-M   'P 1'
#
loop_
_entity.id
_entity.type
_entity.pdbx_description
1 polymer ?
#
loop_
_entity_poly.entity_id
_entity_poly.type
_entity_poly.pdbx_seq_one_letter_code
_entity_poly.pdbx_strand_id
1 'polypeptide(L)' 'MKKFMTDLALKPKFLDEYKLDPVAVVEAAEGLSDLEKFGLKIARSGPADALMKATESDIASGRQL' A
#
# COMPACT_ATOMS: atom_id res chain seq x y z
N MET A 1 9.08 0.68 -3.31
CA MET A 1 8.77 0.08 -1.97
C MET A 1 9.61 0.50 -0.76
N LYS A 2 10.95 0.32 -0.73
CA LYS A 2 11.74 0.39 0.53
C LYS A 2 11.53 1.68 1.32
N LYS A 3 11.68 2.84 0.68
CA LYS A 3 11.49 4.15 1.31
C LYS A 3 10.09 4.30 1.92
N PHE A 4 9.04 3.91 1.18
CA PHE A 4 7.66 4.00 1.64
C PHE A 4 7.45 3.20 2.93
N MET A 5 7.93 1.96 2.96
CA MET A 5 7.82 1.11 4.16
C MET A 5 8.65 1.65 5.34
N THR A 6 9.83 2.19 5.08
CA THR A 6 10.66 2.84 6.09
C THR A 6 9.97 4.07 6.67
N ASP A 7 9.38 4.92 5.81
CA ASP A 7 8.61 6.09 6.22
C ASP A 7 7.39 5.66 7.06
N LEU A 8 6.68 4.61 6.65
CA LEU A 8 5.56 4.05 7.41
C LEU A 8 5.95 3.54 8.80
N ALA A 9 7.13 2.92 8.92
CA ALA A 9 7.63 2.38 10.19
C ALA A 9 8.19 3.45 11.12
N LEU A 10 8.80 4.51 10.58
CA LEU A 10 9.56 5.50 11.35
C LEU A 10 8.84 6.83 11.54
N LYS A 11 7.78 7.13 10.78
CA LYS A 11 7.04 8.40 10.86
C LYS A 11 5.59 8.12 11.30
N PRO A 12 5.26 8.29 12.60
CA PRO A 12 3.93 8.01 13.12
C PRO A 12 2.81 8.77 12.40
N LYS A 13 3.03 10.06 12.08
CA LYS A 13 2.06 10.86 11.31
C LYS A 13 1.77 10.28 9.92
N PHE A 14 2.79 9.79 9.24
CA PHE A 14 2.64 9.17 7.92
C PHE A 14 1.87 7.84 8.00
N LEU A 15 2.09 7.07 9.07
CA LEU A 15 1.30 5.87 9.36
C LEU A 15 -0.17 6.19 9.65
N ASP A 16 -0.43 7.26 10.41
CA ASP A 16 -1.80 7.69 10.73
C ASP A 16 -2.54 8.19 9.48
N GLU A 17 -1.87 8.97 8.63
CA GLU A 17 -2.39 9.40 7.32
C GLU A 17 -2.69 8.19 6.42
N TYR A 18 -1.77 7.22 6.37
CA TYR A 18 -1.96 5.99 5.59
C TYR A 18 -3.12 5.13 6.10
N LYS A 19 -3.34 5.06 7.42
CA LYS A 19 -4.48 4.36 8.00
C LYS A 19 -5.82 5.07 7.72
N LEU A 20 -5.79 6.39 7.64
CA LEU A 20 -6.97 7.21 7.37
C LEU A 20 -7.39 7.13 5.89
N ASP A 21 -6.42 7.30 4.98
CA ASP A 21 -6.63 7.21 3.54
C ASP A 21 -5.40 6.60 2.84
N PRO A 22 -5.35 5.26 2.73
CA PRO A 22 -4.23 4.59 2.07
C PRO A 22 -4.19 4.91 0.57
N VAL A 23 -5.32 5.28 -0.06
CA VAL A 23 -5.35 5.57 -1.49
C VAL A 23 -4.64 6.89 -1.78
N ALA A 24 -4.97 7.95 -1.05
CA ALA A 24 -4.33 9.25 -1.22
C ALA A 24 -2.81 9.17 -0.96
N VAL A 25 -2.41 8.50 0.13
CA VAL A 25 -0.99 8.40 0.53
C VAL A 25 -0.16 7.60 -0.49
N VAL A 26 -0.74 6.53 -1.03
CA VAL A 26 -0.06 5.67 -2.02
C VAL A 26 0.04 6.35 -3.39
N GLU A 27 -0.97 7.11 -3.80
CA GLU A 27 -0.90 7.84 -5.07
C GLU A 27 0.11 8.98 -5.07
N ALA A 28 0.26 9.65 -3.92
CA ALA A 28 1.26 10.70 -3.73
C ALA A 28 2.69 10.15 -3.60
N ALA A 29 2.86 8.84 -3.41
CA ALA A 29 4.18 8.24 -3.21
C ALA A 29 4.93 8.02 -4.54
N GLU A 30 6.12 8.63 -4.61
CA GLU A 30 7.05 8.43 -5.72
C GLU A 30 7.80 7.08 -5.61
N GLY A 31 8.12 6.49 -6.76
CA GLY A 31 8.97 5.28 -6.82
C GLY A 31 8.29 3.98 -6.37
N LEU A 32 6.96 3.96 -6.33
CA LEU A 32 6.17 2.73 -6.25
C LEU A 32 5.78 2.27 -7.65
N SER A 33 5.89 0.96 -7.89
CA SER A 33 5.29 0.35 -9.10
C SER A 33 3.77 0.30 -8.97
N ASP A 34 3.06 0.12 -10.09
CA ASP A 34 1.60 -0.01 -10.08
C ASP A 34 1.13 -1.19 -9.21
N LEU A 35 1.90 -2.28 -9.21
CA LEU A 35 1.68 -3.44 -8.36
C LEU A 35 1.81 -3.10 -6.87
N GLU A 36 2.89 -2.41 -6.49
CA GLU A 36 3.10 -1.96 -5.11
C GLU A 36 1.98 -1.00 -4.69
N LYS A 37 1.59 -0.08 -5.57
CA LYS A 37 0.47 0.84 -5.31
C LYS A 37 -0.84 0.09 -5.09
N PHE A 38 -1.16 -0.86 -5.96
CA PHE A 38 -2.39 -1.65 -5.84
C PHE A 38 -2.46 -2.39 -4.50
N GLY A 39 -1.41 -3.14 -4.16
CA GLY A 39 -1.37 -3.92 -2.92
C GLY A 39 -1.45 -3.04 -1.67
N LEU A 40 -0.81 -1.87 -1.67
CA LEU A 40 -0.86 -0.93 -0.56
C LEU A 40 -2.24 -0.30 -0.35
N LYS A 41 -2.95 0.04 -1.43
CA LYS A 41 -4.29 0.64 -1.34
C LYS A 41 -5.31 -0.26 -0.65
N ILE A 42 -5.19 -1.58 -0.82
CA ILE A 42 -6.12 -2.57 -0.26
C ILE A 42 -5.64 -3.15 1.08
N ALA A 43 -4.50 -2.66 1.60
CA ALA A 43 -3.83 -3.25 2.75
C ALA A 43 -4.42 -2.85 4.11
N ARG A 44 -5.64 -3.32 4.40
CA ARG A 44 -6.36 -3.01 5.65
C ARG A 44 -5.71 -3.58 6.91
N SER A 45 -5.08 -4.75 6.83
CA SER A 45 -4.37 -5.39 7.96
C SER A 45 -2.90 -4.97 8.07
N GLY A 46 -2.40 -4.20 7.09
CA GLY A 46 -1.01 -3.80 6.96
C GLY A 46 -0.40 -4.16 5.59
N PRO A 47 0.54 -3.37 5.07
CA PRO A 47 1.14 -3.52 3.73
C PRO A 47 1.66 -4.92 3.40
N ALA A 48 2.31 -5.56 4.38
CA ALA A 48 2.94 -6.85 4.19
C ALA A 48 1.91 -7.97 4.07
N ASP A 49 0.85 -7.96 4.89
CA ASP A 49 -0.22 -8.97 4.83
C ASP A 49 -0.95 -8.93 3.48
N ALA A 50 -1.22 -7.74 2.96
CA ALA A 50 -1.94 -7.56 1.71
C ALA A 50 -1.11 -7.92 0.48
N LEU A 51 0.17 -7.52 0.44
CA LEU A 51 1.07 -7.89 -0.66
C LEU A 51 1.36 -9.39 -0.69
N MET A 52 1.41 -10.06 0.47
CA MET A 52 1.59 -11.51 0.53
C MET A 52 0.34 -12.30 0.10
N LYS A 53 -0.84 -11.68 0.14
CA LYS A 53 -2.12 -12.32 -0.22
C LYS A 53 -2.59 -11.99 -1.64
N ALA A 54 -2.05 -10.94 -2.27
CA ALA A 54 -2.44 -10.57 -3.63
C ALA A 54 -1.88 -11.57 -4.65
N THR A 55 -2.77 -12.25 -5.39
CA THR A 55 -2.37 -13.10 -6.52
C THR A 55 -2.30 -12.30 -7.82
N GLU A 56 -1.56 -12.77 -8.83
CA GLU A 56 -1.48 -12.13 -10.16
C GLU A 56 -2.86 -11.88 -10.78
N SER A 57 -3.84 -12.75 -10.53
CA SER A 57 -5.23 -12.56 -10.98
C SER A 57 -5.98 -11.48 -10.20
N ASP A 58 -5.72 -11.32 -8.90
CA ASP A 58 -6.34 -10.23 -8.10
C ASP A 58 -5.85 -8.86 -8.59
N ILE A 59 -4.58 -8.79 -9.01
CA ILE A 59 -3.95 -7.60 -9.59
C ILE A 59 -4.53 -7.30 -10.97
N ALA A 60 -4.63 -8.32 -11.84
CA ALA A 60 -5.13 -8.15 -13.21
C ALA A 60 -6.63 -7.82 -13.28
N SER A 61 -7.42 -8.22 -12.28
CA SER A 61 -8.87 -8.01 -12.25
C SER A 61 -9.30 -6.74 -11.50
N GLY A 62 -8.37 -6.00 -10.88
CA GLY A 62 -8.67 -4.78 -10.14
C GLY A 62 -9.62 -5.01 -8.95
N ARG A 63 -9.61 -6.22 -8.38
CA ARG A 63 -10.61 -6.62 -7.38
C ARG A 63 -10.46 -5.78 -6.11
N GLN A 64 -11.51 -5.03 -5.78
CA GLN A 64 -11.66 -4.43 -4.45
C GLN A 64 -11.95 -5.56 -3.44
N LEU A 65 -11.03 -5.78 -2.51
CA LEU A 65 -11.25 -6.55 -1.28
C LEU A 65 -11.80 -5.65 -0.17
#